data_AF-A0A2D6SVA2-F1
#
_entry.id   AF-A0A2D6SVA2-F1
#
_cell.length_a   1.000
_cell.length_b   1.000
_cell.length_c   1.000
_cell.angle_alpha   90.00
_cell.angle_beta   90.00
_cell.angle_gamma   90.00
#
_symmetry.space_group_name_H-M   'P 1'
#
loop_
_entity.id
_entity.type
_entity.pdbx_description
1 polymer ?
#
loop_
_entity_poly.entity_id
_entity_poly.type
_entity_poly.pdbx_seq_one_letter_code
_entity_poly.pdbx_strand_id
1 'polypeptide(L)'
;MKSKVPIFAVLLLVLAGWVVGLGCYPFVTWSPLNCRYEEIDINTGRIRHQHLLLGICVSERIEDSAISRQLRTSDVVPDWRRANTFSPCVDHSPHYVFHSSIHQTRELERIRQLAAFTPDARKLASREVLRLWQTEQRDDAADAYIDALSALAVDRHSGAPPIGLAELADK
;
A
#
# COMPACT_ATOMS: atom_id res chain seq x y z
N MET A 1 -6.39 62.69 -4.36
CA MET A 1 -6.44 61.43 -3.60
C MET A 1 -6.52 60.28 -4.60
N LYS A 2 -5.52 59.40 -4.72
CA LYS A 2 -5.54 58.28 -5.67
C LYS A 2 -6.56 57.24 -5.19
N SER A 3 -7.48 56.84 -6.07
CA SER A 3 -8.50 55.82 -5.76
C SER A 3 -7.82 54.52 -5.34
N LYS A 4 -8.13 54.02 -4.14
CA LYS A 4 -7.65 52.73 -3.61
C LYS A 4 -8.47 51.53 -4.11
N VAL A 5 -9.54 51.79 -4.86
CA VAL A 5 -10.47 50.79 -5.39
C VAL A 5 -9.79 49.65 -6.18
N PRO A 6 -8.82 49.89 -7.08
CA PRO A 6 -8.20 48.78 -7.84
C PRO A 6 -7.39 47.84 -6.94
N ILE A 7 -6.81 48.34 -5.85
CA ILE A 7 -6.01 47.53 -4.92
C ILE A 7 -6.93 46.56 -4.16
N PHE A 8 -8.08 47.05 -3.69
CA PHE A 8 -9.07 46.20 -3.01
C PHE A 8 -9.65 45.11 -3.92
N ALA A 9 -9.92 45.44 -5.19
CA ALA A 9 -10.42 44.46 -6.17
C ALA A 9 -9.41 43.33 -6.42
N VAL A 10 -8.13 43.67 -6.58
CA VAL A 10 -7.05 42.68 -6.78
C VAL A 10 -6.90 41.78 -5.55
N LEU A 11 -6.91 42.34 -4.34
CA LEU A 11 -6.83 41.55 -3.10
C LEU A 11 -8.01 40.60 -2.94
N LEU A 12 -9.23 41.03 -3.27
CA LEU A 12 -10.42 40.18 -3.26
C LEU A 12 -10.33 39.03 -4.25
N LEU A 13 -9.82 39.27 -5.47
CA LEU A 13 -9.62 38.23 -6.48
C LEU A 13 -8.55 37.21 -6.04
N VAL A 14 -7.45 37.67 -5.46
CA VAL A 14 -6.42 36.78 -4.91
C VAL A 14 -6.98 35.95 -3.76
N LEU A 15 -7.72 36.57 -2.83
CA LEU A 15 -8.34 35.86 -1.72
C LEU A 15 -9.39 34.84 -2.22
N ALA A 16 -10.24 35.21 -3.17
CA ALA A 16 -11.20 34.30 -3.77
C ALA A 16 -10.50 33.14 -4.48
N GLY A 17 -9.44 33.41 -5.25
CA GLY A 17 -8.62 32.37 -5.88
C GLY A 17 -7.94 31.46 -4.85
N TRP A 18 -7.51 32.00 -3.72
CA TRP A 18 -6.91 31.22 -2.62
C TRP A 18 -7.95 30.36 -1.90
N VAL A 19 -9.12 30.92 -1.59
CA VAL A 19 -10.24 30.19 -0.97
C VAL A 19 -10.79 29.12 -1.89
N VAL A 20 -10.90 29.38 -3.19
CA VAL A 20 -11.30 28.34 -4.16
C VAL A 20 -10.18 27.33 -4.34
N GLY A 21 -8.93 27.75 -4.48
CA GLY A 21 -7.79 26.85 -4.67
C GLY A 21 -7.57 25.90 -3.49
N LEU A 22 -7.49 26.43 -2.26
CA LEU A 22 -7.28 25.64 -1.04
C LEU A 22 -8.56 25.05 -0.48
N GLY A 23 -9.68 25.75 -0.60
CA GLY A 23 -10.98 25.24 -0.16
C GLY A 23 -11.45 24.10 -1.03
N CYS A 24 -11.16 24.10 -2.33
CA CYS A 24 -11.44 22.97 -3.22
C CYS A 24 -10.36 21.88 -3.19
N TYR A 25 -9.15 22.16 -2.68
CA TYR A 25 -8.07 21.15 -2.57
C TYR A 25 -8.54 19.82 -1.97
N PRO A 26 -9.20 19.75 -0.79
CA PRO A 26 -9.69 18.49 -0.24
C PRO A 26 -10.77 17.81 -1.09
N PHE A 27 -11.50 18.57 -1.91
CA PHE A 27 -12.52 18.03 -2.83
C PHE A 27 -11.94 17.55 -4.16
N VAL A 28 -10.68 17.89 -4.46
CA VAL A 28 -9.96 17.42 -5.66
C VAL A 28 -9.02 16.28 -5.29
N THR A 29 -8.38 16.33 -4.12
CA THR A 29 -7.52 15.26 -3.60
C THR A 29 -8.34 14.03 -3.22
N TRP A 30 -7.96 12.88 -3.78
CA TRP A 30 -8.62 11.58 -3.58
C TRP A 30 -10.09 11.53 -4.01
N SER A 31 -10.51 12.52 -4.80
CA SER A 31 -11.83 12.56 -5.38
C SER A 31 -11.97 11.51 -6.49
N PRO A 32 -13.18 10.97 -6.73
CA PRO A 32 -13.43 10.03 -7.80
C PRO A 32 -13.30 10.64 -9.21
N LEU A 33 -13.02 11.96 -9.34
CA LEU A 33 -12.94 12.63 -10.64
C LEU A 33 -11.81 12.07 -11.51
N ASN A 34 -10.67 11.79 -10.92
CA ASN A 34 -9.54 11.11 -11.55
C ASN A 34 -8.69 10.55 -10.41
N CYS A 35 -8.82 9.26 -10.11
CA CYS A 35 -8.08 8.65 -9.01
C CYS A 35 -7.64 7.22 -9.34
N ARG A 36 -6.54 6.82 -8.71
CA ARG A 36 -6.02 5.46 -8.76
C ARG A 36 -6.21 4.83 -7.41
N TYR A 37 -6.84 3.67 -7.39
CA TYR A 37 -7.04 2.87 -6.21
C TYR A 37 -6.10 1.67 -6.26
N GLU A 38 -5.43 1.40 -5.15
CA GLU A 38 -4.73 0.15 -4.93
C GLU A 38 -5.38 -0.58 -3.77
N GLU A 39 -5.69 -1.85 -4.00
CA GLU A 39 -6.36 -2.72 -3.05
C GLU A 39 -5.59 -4.03 -2.91
N ILE A 40 -5.62 -4.58 -1.71
CA ILE A 40 -5.03 -5.88 -1.39
C ILE A 40 -6.17 -6.87 -1.12
N ASP A 41 -6.10 -8.06 -1.69
CA ASP A 41 -6.99 -9.17 -1.33
C ASP A 41 -6.43 -9.83 -0.06
N ILE A 42 -7.07 -9.64 1.09
CA ILE A 42 -6.58 -10.18 2.36
C ILE A 42 -6.75 -11.71 2.47
N ASN A 43 -7.43 -12.35 1.51
CA ASN A 43 -7.56 -13.80 1.44
C ASN A 43 -6.51 -14.46 0.54
N THR A 44 -5.93 -13.73 -0.41
CA THR A 44 -4.96 -14.30 -1.37
C THR A 44 -3.63 -13.56 -1.43
N GLY A 45 -3.57 -12.33 -0.94
CA GLY A 45 -2.46 -11.40 -1.08
C GLY A 45 -2.34 -10.77 -2.46
N ARG A 46 -3.25 -11.01 -3.42
CA ARG A 46 -3.22 -10.36 -4.75
C ARG A 46 -3.44 -8.86 -4.63
N ILE A 47 -2.91 -8.10 -5.58
CA ILE A 47 -3.05 -6.64 -5.63
C ILE A 47 -3.97 -6.29 -6.79
N ARG A 48 -4.96 -5.43 -6.54
CA ARG A 48 -5.84 -4.87 -7.56
C ARG A 48 -5.57 -3.38 -7.71
N HIS A 49 -5.29 -2.97 -8.94
CA HIS A 49 -5.11 -1.60 -9.37
C HIS A 49 -6.33 -1.16 -10.16
N GLN A 50 -6.97 -0.07 -9.75
CA GLN A 50 -8.10 0.52 -10.48
C GLN A 50 -7.79 1.96 -10.83
N HIS A 51 -8.19 2.38 -12.03
CA HIS A 51 -8.20 3.78 -12.44
C HIS A 51 -9.64 4.21 -12.64
N LEU A 52 -10.05 5.24 -11.90
CA LEU A 52 -11.38 5.81 -11.98
C LEU A 52 -11.31 7.19 -12.65
N LEU A 53 -12.27 7.44 -13.53
CA LEU A 53 -12.53 8.73 -14.14
C LEU A 53 -14.00 9.08 -13.91
N LEU A 54 -14.27 10.22 -13.27
CA LEU A 54 -15.62 10.65 -12.89
C LEU A 54 -16.42 9.58 -12.12
N GLY A 55 -15.73 8.82 -11.26
CA GLY A 55 -16.30 7.74 -10.45
C GLY A 55 -16.53 6.43 -11.17
N ILE A 56 -16.20 6.36 -12.47
CA ILE A 56 -16.35 5.15 -13.28
C ILE A 56 -14.98 4.48 -13.40
N CYS A 57 -14.90 3.18 -13.09
CA CYS A 57 -13.69 2.40 -13.31
C CYS A 57 -13.46 2.25 -14.82
N VAL A 58 -12.39 2.89 -15.32
CA VAL A 58 -12.01 2.86 -16.76
C VAL A 58 -10.91 1.84 -17.05
N SER A 59 -10.17 1.41 -16.02
CA SER A 59 -9.15 0.37 -16.13
C SER A 59 -9.03 -0.38 -14.82
N GLU A 60 -8.89 -1.70 -14.90
CA GLU A 60 -8.60 -2.58 -13.78
C GLU A 60 -7.48 -3.55 -14.15
N ARG A 61 -6.52 -3.74 -13.24
CA ARG A 61 -5.47 -4.75 -13.37
C ARG A 61 -5.31 -5.48 -12.05
N ILE A 62 -5.35 -6.80 -12.08
CA ILE A 62 -5.01 -7.65 -10.94
C ILE A 62 -3.63 -8.24 -11.20
N GLU A 63 -2.74 -8.18 -10.21
CA GLU A 63 -1.39 -8.74 -10.29
C GLU A 63 -1.06 -9.59 -9.07
N ASP A 64 -0.26 -10.63 -9.30
CA ASP A 64 0.23 -11.47 -8.22
C ASP A 64 1.32 -10.73 -7.44
N SER A 65 1.15 -10.71 -6.13
CA SER A 65 2.14 -10.27 -5.16
C SER A 65 3.09 -11.40 -4.74
N ALA A 66 4.13 -11.09 -3.97
CA ALA A 66 5.02 -12.13 -3.43
C ALA A 66 4.26 -13.17 -2.60
N ILE A 67 3.28 -12.74 -1.80
CA ILE A 67 2.45 -13.62 -0.98
C ILE A 67 1.62 -14.56 -1.87
N SER A 68 0.84 -14.00 -2.80
CA SER A 68 -0.06 -14.79 -3.67
C SER A 68 0.69 -15.80 -4.54
N ARG A 69 1.89 -15.45 -5.06
CA ARG A 69 2.75 -16.37 -5.82
C ARG A 69 3.18 -17.60 -5.02
N GLN A 70 3.41 -17.46 -3.70
CA GLN A 70 3.81 -18.60 -2.86
C GLN A 70 2.63 -19.48 -2.45
N LEU A 71 1.45 -18.89 -2.24
CA LEU A 71 0.30 -19.61 -1.67
C LEU A 71 -0.61 -20.26 -2.72
N ARG A 72 -0.62 -19.77 -3.97
CA ARG A 72 -1.43 -20.30 -5.08
C ARG A 72 -2.91 -20.50 -4.71
N THR A 73 -3.52 -19.49 -4.11
CA THR A 73 -4.90 -19.51 -3.60
C THR A 73 -5.92 -19.08 -4.66
N SER A 74 -5.93 -19.72 -5.83
CA SER A 74 -6.83 -19.35 -6.94
C SER A 74 -8.31 -19.53 -6.64
N ASP A 75 -8.65 -20.43 -5.71
CA ASP A 75 -10.02 -20.90 -5.48
C ASP A 75 -10.70 -20.22 -4.28
N VAL A 76 -10.01 -19.26 -3.64
CA VAL A 76 -10.53 -18.53 -2.47
C VAL A 76 -11.30 -17.29 -2.93
N VAL A 77 -12.47 -17.06 -2.33
CA VAL A 77 -13.26 -15.84 -2.58
C VAL A 77 -12.45 -14.62 -2.13
N PRO A 78 -12.19 -13.64 -3.02
CA PRO A 78 -11.36 -12.50 -2.67
C PRO A 78 -12.05 -11.58 -1.66
N ASP A 79 -11.28 -11.04 -0.73
CA ASP A 79 -11.71 -9.97 0.18
C ASP A 79 -10.83 -8.73 -0.05
N TRP A 80 -11.25 -7.90 -1.01
CA TRP A 80 -10.51 -6.71 -1.41
C TRP A 80 -10.63 -5.59 -0.38
N ARG A 81 -9.49 -5.15 0.15
CA ARG A 81 -9.39 -4.05 1.10
C ARG A 81 -8.57 -2.90 0.52
N ARG A 82 -9.01 -1.67 0.80
CA ARG A 82 -8.33 -0.47 0.32
C ARG A 82 -6.98 -0.32 1.01
N ALA A 83 -5.91 -0.24 0.21
CA ALA A 83 -4.57 0.08 0.68
C ALA A 83 -4.22 1.53 0.37
N ASN A 84 -4.40 1.96 -0.88
CA ASN A 84 -4.02 3.31 -1.30
C ASN A 84 -5.04 3.97 -2.21
N THR A 85 -5.09 5.30 -2.14
CA THR A 85 -5.80 6.16 -3.10
C THR A 85 -4.87 7.29 -3.51
N PHE A 86 -4.70 7.48 -4.82
CA PHE A 86 -3.89 8.54 -5.41
C PHE A 86 -4.73 9.39 -6.36
N SER A 87 -4.42 10.68 -6.47
CA SER A 87 -5.02 11.60 -7.44
C SER A 87 -3.92 12.31 -8.24
N PRO A 88 -4.23 12.91 -9.39
CA PRO A 88 -3.30 13.79 -10.09
C PRO A 88 -2.70 14.81 -9.13
N CYS A 89 -1.38 14.97 -9.19
CA CYS A 89 -0.61 15.90 -8.34
C CYS A 89 -0.59 15.56 -6.85
N VAL A 90 -1.02 14.35 -6.44
CA VAL A 90 -1.01 13.90 -5.04
C VAL A 90 -0.35 12.54 -4.94
N ASP A 91 0.88 12.51 -4.40
CA ASP A 91 1.69 11.29 -4.25
C ASP A 91 1.52 10.60 -2.88
N HIS A 92 0.68 11.16 -2.01
CA HIS A 92 0.34 10.55 -0.72
C HIS A 92 -1.10 10.04 -0.73
N SER A 93 -1.35 8.97 0.02
CA SER A 93 -2.67 8.38 0.21
C SER A 93 -3.16 8.66 1.63
N PRO A 94 -4.48 8.73 1.87
CA PRO A 94 -5.02 8.61 3.22
C PRO A 94 -4.53 7.31 3.88
N HIS A 95 -4.43 7.34 5.20
CA HIS A 95 -4.00 6.19 5.99
C HIS A 95 -5.16 5.21 6.19
N TYR A 96 -5.26 4.23 5.29
CA TYR A 96 -6.24 3.15 5.38
C TYR A 96 -5.80 2.05 6.37
N VAL A 97 -6.72 1.18 6.76
CA VAL A 97 -6.47 0.04 7.67
C VAL A 97 -5.46 -0.97 7.11
N PHE A 98 -5.30 -1.01 5.78
CA PHE A 98 -4.34 -1.88 5.08
C PHE A 98 -3.35 -1.06 4.24
N HIS A 99 -3.01 0.15 4.68
CA HIS A 99 -2.20 1.12 3.94
C HIS A 99 -0.80 0.62 3.53
N SER A 100 -0.09 0.02 4.47
CA SER A 100 1.23 -0.57 4.36
C SER A 100 1.25 -1.97 3.73
N SER A 101 0.11 -2.67 3.61
CA SER A 101 0.06 -4.06 3.11
C SER A 101 0.78 -4.32 1.76
N ILE A 102 0.65 -3.40 0.80
CA ILE A 102 1.35 -3.48 -0.50
C ILE A 102 2.86 -3.26 -0.31
N HIS A 103 3.24 -2.33 0.56
CA HIS A 103 4.65 -2.09 0.91
C HIS A 103 5.26 -3.33 1.59
N GLN A 104 4.59 -3.87 2.61
CA GLN A 104 4.97 -5.09 3.33
C GLN A 104 5.19 -6.27 2.38
N THR A 105 4.35 -6.42 1.34
CA THR A 105 4.54 -7.48 0.35
C THR A 105 5.81 -7.28 -0.50
N ARG A 106 6.13 -6.04 -0.86
CA ARG A 106 7.38 -5.69 -1.58
C ARG A 106 8.60 -5.83 -0.67
N GLU A 107 8.44 -5.57 0.61
CA GLU A 107 9.49 -5.75 1.61
C GLU A 107 9.81 -7.23 1.83
N LEU A 108 8.80 -8.08 2.00
CA LEU A 108 8.96 -9.53 2.08
C LEU A 108 9.69 -10.10 0.85
N GLU A 109 9.37 -9.57 -0.33
CA GLU A 109 10.05 -9.87 -1.59
C GLU A 109 11.54 -9.49 -1.59
N ARG A 110 11.93 -8.39 -0.95
CA ARG A 110 13.34 -7.99 -0.80
C ARG A 110 14.05 -8.85 0.25
N ILE A 111 13.41 -9.07 1.40
CA ILE A 111 13.93 -9.91 2.49
C ILE A 111 14.27 -11.30 1.96
N ARG A 112 13.36 -11.94 1.20
CA ARG A 112 13.63 -13.28 0.65
C ARG A 112 14.82 -13.32 -0.32
N GLN A 113 15.06 -12.23 -1.06
CA GLN A 113 16.17 -12.12 -2.00
C GLN A 113 17.49 -11.96 -1.24
N LEU A 114 17.50 -11.11 -0.20
CA LEU A 114 18.67 -10.85 0.63
C LEU A 114 19.07 -12.07 1.46
N ALA A 115 18.09 -12.72 2.09
CA ALA A 115 18.28 -13.82 3.02
C ALA A 115 18.34 -15.21 2.37
N ALA A 116 18.19 -15.26 1.04
CA ALA A 116 18.16 -16.50 0.25
C ALA A 116 17.21 -17.58 0.83
N PHE A 117 16.01 -17.20 1.28
CA PHE A 117 15.05 -18.14 1.87
C PHE A 117 14.80 -19.35 0.97
N THR A 118 14.73 -20.54 1.57
CA THR A 118 14.27 -21.75 0.88
C THR A 118 12.81 -21.58 0.40
N PRO A 119 12.34 -22.36 -0.59
CA PRO A 119 10.94 -22.30 -1.04
C PRO A 119 9.94 -22.45 0.10
N ASP A 120 10.20 -23.36 1.04
CA ASP A 120 9.31 -23.60 2.18
C ASP A 120 9.31 -22.43 3.17
N ALA A 121 10.48 -21.82 3.42
CA ALA A 121 10.60 -20.61 4.23
C ALA A 121 9.80 -19.44 3.64
N ARG A 122 9.86 -19.25 2.32
CA ARG A 122 9.06 -18.22 1.62
C ARG A 122 7.56 -18.47 1.78
N LYS A 123 7.14 -19.72 1.66
CA LYS A 123 5.74 -20.12 1.83
C LYS A 123 5.25 -19.91 3.25
N LEU A 124 6.07 -20.25 4.24
CA LEU A 124 5.76 -20.04 5.65
C LEU A 124 5.62 -18.54 5.97
N ALA A 125 6.60 -17.73 5.58
CA ALA A 125 6.56 -16.28 5.83
C ALA A 125 5.35 -15.61 5.15
N SER A 126 5.05 -15.99 3.90
CA SER A 126 3.88 -15.48 3.18
C SER A 126 2.57 -15.87 3.86
N ARG A 127 2.48 -17.10 4.37
CA ARG A 127 1.30 -17.59 5.10
C ARG A 127 1.12 -16.82 6.40
N GLU A 128 2.21 -16.54 7.12
CA GLU A 128 2.14 -15.88 8.42
C GLU A 128 1.70 -14.42 8.30
N VAL A 129 2.26 -13.67 7.35
CA VAL A 129 1.79 -12.30 7.05
C VAL A 129 0.30 -12.29 6.72
N LEU A 130 -0.15 -13.20 5.85
CA LEU A 130 -1.56 -13.29 5.48
C LEU A 130 -2.45 -13.65 6.68
N ARG A 131 -2.00 -14.58 7.54
CA ARG A 131 -2.69 -14.97 8.77
C ARG A 131 -2.84 -13.79 9.73
N LEU A 132 -1.81 -12.97 9.89
CA LEU A 132 -1.82 -11.79 10.76
C LEU A 132 -2.83 -10.75 10.25
N TRP A 133 -2.82 -10.46 8.94
CA TRP A 133 -3.83 -9.59 8.32
C TRP A 133 -5.26 -10.08 8.54
N GLN A 134 -5.49 -11.39 8.36
CA GLN A 134 -6.81 -12.01 8.50
C GLN A 134 -7.30 -12.03 9.95
N THR A 135 -6.41 -12.31 10.89
CA THR A 135 -6.76 -12.45 12.31
C THR A 135 -7.03 -11.08 12.93
N GLU A 136 -6.16 -10.12 12.68
CA GLU A 136 -6.21 -8.79 13.31
C GLU A 136 -7.02 -7.77 12.50
N GLN A 137 -7.35 -8.08 11.23
CA GLN A 137 -8.10 -7.21 10.32
C GLN A 137 -7.43 -5.85 10.09
N ARG A 138 -6.09 -5.82 10.11
CA ARG A 138 -5.23 -4.65 9.89
C ARG A 138 -3.83 -5.09 9.48
N ASP A 139 -3.10 -4.23 8.79
CA ASP A 139 -1.77 -4.55 8.27
C ASP A 139 -0.63 -4.37 9.28
N ASP A 140 -0.75 -3.40 10.20
CA ASP A 140 0.24 -3.12 11.26
C ASP A 140 0.54 -4.35 12.14
N ALA A 141 -0.39 -5.31 12.21
CA ALA A 141 -0.21 -6.61 12.86
C ALA A 141 0.96 -7.43 12.29
N ALA A 142 1.33 -7.21 11.02
CA ALA A 142 2.43 -7.92 10.37
C ALA A 142 3.80 -7.21 10.51
N ASP A 143 3.83 -5.97 11.00
CA ASP A 143 5.06 -5.15 11.02
C ASP A 143 6.15 -5.82 11.87
N ALA A 144 5.83 -6.20 13.11
CA ALA A 144 6.79 -6.84 14.01
C ALA A 144 7.37 -8.15 13.44
N TYR A 145 6.55 -8.91 12.71
CA TYR A 145 7.01 -10.14 12.06
C TYR A 145 7.97 -9.84 10.90
N ILE A 146 7.61 -8.87 10.03
CA ILE A 146 8.45 -8.46 8.90
C ILE A 146 9.76 -7.85 9.38
N ASP A 147 9.74 -7.03 10.43
CA ASP A 147 10.94 -6.46 11.06
C ASP A 147 11.87 -7.54 11.58
N ALA A 148 11.32 -8.58 12.24
CA ALA A 148 12.10 -9.72 12.71
C ALA A 148 12.75 -10.50 11.55
N LEU A 149 12.03 -10.69 10.43
CA LEU A 149 12.58 -11.30 9.23
C LEU A 149 13.68 -10.44 8.58
N SER A 150 13.50 -9.12 8.61
CA SER A 150 14.46 -8.16 8.07
C SER A 150 15.77 -8.19 8.88
N ALA A 151 15.68 -8.18 10.20
CA ALA A 151 16.84 -8.33 11.08
C ALA A 151 17.59 -9.65 10.81
N LEU A 152 16.86 -10.76 10.69
CA LEU A 152 17.42 -12.07 10.36
C LEU A 152 18.15 -12.06 9.01
N ALA A 153 17.58 -11.38 8.00
CA ALA A 153 18.18 -11.24 6.68
C ALA A 153 19.49 -10.45 6.71
N VAL A 154 19.54 -9.37 7.49
CA VAL A 154 20.74 -8.52 7.67
C VAL A 154 21.86 -9.30 8.34
N ASP A 155 21.58 -10.02 9.42
CA ASP A 155 22.58 -10.82 10.13
C ASP A 155 23.24 -11.86 9.22
N ARG A 156 22.45 -12.46 8.31
CA ARG A 156 22.92 -13.52 7.40
C ARG A 156 23.66 -13.04 6.16
N HIS A 157 23.52 -11.77 5.78
CA HIS A 157 24.27 -11.21 4.66
C HIS A 157 25.81 -11.31 4.86
N SER A 158 26.27 -11.60 6.09
CA SER A 158 27.66 -11.85 6.47
C SER A 158 28.22 -13.24 6.12
N GLY A 159 27.53 -14.06 5.31
CA GLY A 159 28.04 -15.35 4.80
C GLY A 159 27.46 -16.62 5.43
N ALA A 160 26.28 -16.53 6.07
CA ALA A 160 25.60 -17.66 6.70
C ALA A 160 24.78 -18.49 5.67
N PRO A 161 24.44 -19.77 5.98
CA PRO A 161 23.64 -20.61 5.08
C PRO A 161 22.23 -20.04 4.82
N PRO A 162 21.44 -20.61 3.88
CA PRO A 162 20.03 -20.25 3.70
C PRO A 162 19.18 -20.44 4.96
N ILE A 163 18.18 -19.57 5.18
CA ILE A 163 17.21 -19.72 6.28
C ILE A 163 16.18 -20.81 5.95
N GLY A 164 16.07 -21.76 6.87
CA GLY A 164 15.14 -22.89 6.81
C GLY A 164 13.89 -22.69 7.67
N LEU A 165 12.96 -23.65 7.58
CA LEU A 165 11.69 -23.61 8.30
C LEU A 165 11.83 -23.55 9.83
N ALA A 166 12.79 -24.30 10.40
CA ALA A 166 12.95 -24.38 11.86
C ALA A 166 13.24 -23.01 12.49
N GLU A 167 14.07 -22.21 11.82
CA GLU A 167 14.48 -20.89 12.30
C GLU A 167 13.36 -19.83 12.18
N LEU A 168 12.44 -20.03 11.24
CA LEU A 168 11.26 -19.16 11.09
C LEU A 168 10.12 -19.53 12.04
N ALA A 169 10.04 -20.79 12.47
CA ALA A 169 9.00 -21.25 13.39
C ALA A 169 9.22 -20.75 14.84
N ASP A 170 10.44 -20.34 15.18
CA ASP A 170 10.81 -19.80 16.49
C ASP A 170 10.59 -18.27 16.61
N LYS A 171 10.00 -17.64 15.58
CA LYS A 171 9.68 -16.20 15.51
C LYS A 171 8.18 -15.99 15.45
#